data_AF-A0A822G441-F1
#
_entry.id   AF-A0A822G441-F1
#
_cell.length_a   1.000
_cell.length_b   1.000
_cell.length_c   1.000
_cell.angle_alpha   90.00
_cell.angle_beta   90.00
_cell.angle_gamma   90.00
#
_symmetry.space_group_name_H-M   'P 1'
#
loop_
_entity.id
_entity.type
_entity.pdbx_description
1 polymer ?
#
loop_
_entity_poly.entity_id
_entity_poly.type
_entity_poly.pdbx_seq_one_letter_code
_entity_poly.pdbx_strand_id
1 'polypeptide(L)' 'NNLTARYRENLKLVLKGVTVNIQPGEKIGIIGRTGSGKSSLCITLFRIIEPTGGEIIID' A
#
# COMPACT_ATOMS: atom_id res chain seq x y z
N ASN A 1 -1.01 4.73 -9.02
CA ASN A 1 -0.23 5.92 -8.64
C ASN A 1 0.89 5.53 -7.69
N ASN A 2 1.99 4.99 -8.23
CA ASN A 2 3.28 4.57 -7.63
C ASN A 2 3.43 4.69 -6.10
N LEU A 3 2.60 3.97 -5.34
CA LEU A 3 2.52 4.11 -3.90
C LEU A 3 3.79 3.58 -3.23
N THR A 4 4.39 4.39 -2.36
CA THR A 4 5.51 3.99 -1.52
C THR A 4 5.18 4.24 -0.05
N ALA A 5 5.66 3.36 0.82
CA ALA A 5 5.48 3.51 2.26
C ALA A 5 6.60 2.79 3.03
N ARG A 6 6.87 3.28 4.24
CA ARG A 6 7.75 2.66 5.23
C ARG A 6 7.18 2.92 6.62
N TYR A 7 7.49 2.02 7.56
CA TYR A 7 7.01 2.13 8.94
C TYR A 7 7.63 3.30 9.72
N ARG A 8 8.87 3.67 9.39
CA ARG A 8 9.64 4.77 10.01
C ARG A 8 10.64 5.32 8.99
N GLU A 9 11.02 6.59 9.12
CA GLU A 9 11.90 7.28 8.17
C GLU A 9 13.21 6.51 7.87
N ASN A 10 13.84 5.97 8.91
CA ASN A 10 15.12 5.27 8.83
C ASN A 10 15.02 3.81 8.37
N LEU A 11 13.81 3.31 8.06
CA LEU A 11 13.62 1.95 7.57
C LEU A 11 13.50 1.92 6.04
N LYS A 12 13.79 0.74 5.47
CA LYS A 12 13.57 0.50 4.03
C LYS A 12 12.08 0.59 3.69
N LEU A 13 11.80 1.00 2.46
CA LEU A 13 10.46 0.96 1.90
C LEU A 13 9.90 -0.46 1.94
N VAL A 14 8.70 -0.61 2.49
CA VAL A 14 7.94 -1.86 2.49
C VAL A 14 7.03 -1.94 1.26
N LEU A 15 6.45 -0.82 0.83
CA LEU A 15 5.78 -0.68 -0.48
C LEU A 15 6.70 0.11 -1.41
N LYS A 16 6.93 -0.42 -2.61
CA LYS A 16 7.96 0.08 -3.54
C LYS A 16 7.37 0.40 -4.91
N GLY A 17 6.43 1.36 -4.95
CA GLY A 17 5.80 1.79 -6.20
C GLY A 17 4.63 0.91 -6.60
N VAL A 18 3.73 0.61 -5.66
CA VAL A 18 2.53 -0.19 -5.93
C VAL A 18 1.49 0.66 -6.67
N THR A 19 0.99 0.19 -7.80
CA THR A 19 -0.14 0.79 -8.50
C THR A 19 -1.23 -0.25 -8.67
N VAL A 20 -2.43 0.09 -8.20
CA VAL A 20 -3.64 -0.71 -8.40
C VAL A 20 -4.80 0.25 -8.62
N ASN A 21 -5.76 -0.17 -9.43
CA ASN A 21 -7.03 0.50 -9.64
C ASN A 21 -8.13 -0.52 -9.35
N ILE A 22 -9.10 -0.16 -8.51
CA ILE A 22 -10.16 -1.07 -8.06
C ILE A 22 -11.50 -0.40 -8.39
N GLN A 23 -12.31 -1.08 -9.19
CA GLN A 23 -13.62 -0.58 -9.59
C GLN A 23 -14.69 -0.83 -8.51
N PRO A 24 -15.75 -0.01 -8.45
CA PRO A 24 -16.87 -0.24 -7.54
C PRO A 24 -17.46 -1.65 -7.69
N GLY A 25 -17.60 -2.36 -6.56
CA GLY A 25 -18.16 -3.71 -6.52
C GLY A 25 -17.14 -4.85 -6.73
N GLU A 26 -15.88 -4.55 -7.04
CA GLU A 26 -14.83 -5.57 -7.15
C GLU A 26 -14.43 -6.15 -5.79
N LYS A 27 -14.03 -7.43 -5.81
CA LYS A 27 -13.46 -8.12 -4.65
C LYS A 27 -12.02 -8.52 -5.00
N ILE A 28 -11.05 -7.89 -4.35
CA ILE A 28 -9.62 -8.12 -4.63
C ILE A 28 -8.98 -8.93 -3.51
N GLY A 29 -8.36 -10.05 -3.89
CA GLY A 29 -7.53 -10.86 -2.99
C GLY A 29 -6.04 -10.49 -3.12
N ILE A 30 -5.39 -10.11 -2.02
CA ILE A 30 -3.95 -9.81 -1.99
C ILE A 30 -3.19 -11.03 -1.45
N ILE A 31 -2.37 -11.67 -2.29
CA ILE A 31 -1.60 -12.88 -1.93
C ILE A 31 -0.09 -12.66 -2.06
N GLY A 32 0.69 -13.54 -1.42
CA GLY A 32 2.16 -13.51 -1.46
C GLY A 32 2.81 -14.05 -0.19
N ARG A 33 4.12 -14.34 -0.26
CA ARG A 33 4.92 -14.87 0.86
C ARG A 33 4.91 -13.95 2.08
N THR A 34 5.24 -14.48 3.26
CA THR A 34 5.45 -13.66 4.46
C THR A 34 6.48 -12.56 4.20
N GLY A 35 6.22 -11.35 4.71
CA GLY A 35 7.09 -10.18 4.49
C GLY A 35 6.93 -9.47 3.15
N SER A 36 6.02 -9.91 2.27
CA SER A 36 5.82 -9.29 0.95
C SER A 36 5.09 -7.93 0.95
N GLY A 37 4.68 -7.41 2.11
CA GLY A 37 4.02 -6.11 2.23
C GLY A 37 2.49 -6.10 2.13
N LYS A 38 1.83 -7.26 2.18
CA LYS A 38 0.34 -7.35 2.09
C LYS A 38 -0.36 -6.57 3.20
N SER A 39 -0.05 -6.87 4.46
CA SER A 39 -0.60 -6.15 5.61
C SER A 39 -0.18 -4.68 5.60
N SER A 40 1.01 -4.38 5.09
CA SER A 40 1.51 -3.02 4.92
C SER A 40 0.67 -2.22 3.92
N LEU A 41 0.22 -2.84 2.82
CA LEU A 41 -0.70 -2.21 1.87
C LEU A 41 -2.04 -1.87 2.53
N CYS A 42 -2.61 -2.80 3.32
CA CYS A 42 -3.86 -2.53 4.03
C CYS A 42 -3.73 -1.37 5.03
N ILE A 43 -2.70 -1.36 5.87
CA ILE A 43 -2.55 -0.29 6.88
C ILE A 43 -2.22 1.07 6.26
N THR A 44 -1.56 1.12 5.09
CA THR A 44 -1.36 2.36 4.33
C THR A 44 -2.66 2.82 3.67
N LEU A 45 -3.47 1.90 3.14
CA LEU A 45 -4.81 2.20 2.60
C LEU A 45 -5.71 2.87 3.65
N PHE A 46 -5.67 2.39 4.90
CA PHE A 46 -6.40 2.97 6.02
C PHE A 46 -5.69 4.15 6.69
N ARG A 47 -4.61 4.68 6.11
CA ARG A 47 -3.81 5.79 6.65
C ARG A 47 -3.35 5.62 8.11
N ILE A 48 -3.15 4.38 8.56
CA ILE A 48 -2.45 4.10 9.84
C ILE A 48 -0.96 4.45 9.69
N ILE A 49 -0.43 4.28 8.48
CA ILE A 49 0.90 4.76 8.08
C ILE A 49 0.72 5.62 6.85
N GLU A 50 1.26 6.84 6.91
CA GLU A 50 1.21 7.76 5.78
C GLU A 50 2.09 7.27 4.61
N PRO A 51 1.62 7.39 3.36
CA PRO A 51 2.45 7.19 2.19
C PRO A 51 3.68 8.08 2.25
N THR A 52 4.84 7.54 1.89
CA THR A 52 6.07 8.35 1.73
C THR A 52 6.22 8.93 0.32
N GLY A 53 5.29 8.62 -0.57
CA GLY A 53 5.26 9.08 -1.96
C GLY A 53 4.18 8.35 -2.74
N GLY A 54 3.76 8.94 -3.86
CA GLY A 54 2.55 8.51 -4.56
C GLY A 54 1.29 8.92 -3.81
N GLU A 55 0.16 8.33 -4.15
CA GLU A 55 -1.13 8.73 -3.60
C GLU A 55 -2.14 7.57 -3.59
N ILE A 56 -3.13 7.71 -2.72
CA ILE A 56 -4.31 6.86 -2.64
C ILE A 56 -5.51 7.79 -2.86
N ILE A 57 -6.34 7.48 -3.85
CA ILE A 57 -7.54 8.23 -4.21
C ILE A 57 -8.74 7.31 -3.97
N ILE A 58 -9.73 7.81 -3.25
CA ILE A 58 -10.99 7.12 -2.94
C ILE A 58 -12.10 8.18 -3.12
N ASP A 59 -13.05 7.92 -4.01
CA ASP A 59 -14.24 8.76 -4.26
C ASP A 59 -15.50 8.06 -3.75
#